data_AF-A0ABC9FK93-F1
#
_entry.id   AF-A0ABC9FK93-F1
#
_cell.length_a   1.000
_cell.length_b   1.000
_cell.length_c   1.000
_cell.angle_alpha   90.00
_cell.angle_beta   90.00
_cell.angle_gamma   90.00
#
_symmetry.space_group_name_H-M   'P 1'
#
loop_
_entity.id
_entity.type
_entity.pdbx_description
1 polymer ?
#
loop_
_entity_poly.entity_id
_entity_poly.type
_entity_poly.pdbx_seq_one_letter_code
_entity_poly.pdbx_strand_id
1 'polypeptide(L)'
;MKTFQGQDYLSGSSACKWYFNPDIPDVPEAEEFYNRYAGKRIEIRHGAPAPAQVIQPLPPPQQETRYLQELLSMDPYEFPQNGCRCTVTIARLVPNVSWWFPSCVRCGRTCTAETDGYVCRSCGSKNYRHKYKLLFVASDATAEAEMICFGQLAQHIIGKPVDQVLRTVRRDEQFPPDIAGVVSQKYTFVLTITNQSFYTRNRSFMINSIIASYGRQ
;
A
#
# COMPACT_ATOMS: atom_id res chain seq x y z
N MET A 1 -19.30 -28.85 11.86
CA MET A 1 -19.82 -28.70 13.23
C MET A 1 -18.62 -28.59 14.17
N LYS A 2 -18.68 -27.72 15.17
CA LYS A 2 -17.61 -27.53 16.18
C LYS A 2 -18.25 -27.50 17.56
N THR A 3 -17.68 -28.21 18.52
CA THR A 3 -18.13 -28.18 19.91
C THR A 3 -17.25 -27.18 20.69
N PHE A 4 -17.87 -26.17 21.30
CA PHE A 4 -17.19 -25.19 22.14
C PHE A 4 -17.90 -25.10 23.49
N GLN A 5 -17.15 -25.29 24.59
CA GLN A 5 -17.70 -25.31 25.96
C GLN A 5 -18.91 -26.24 26.13
N GLY A 6 -18.89 -27.40 25.46
CA GLY A 6 -19.96 -28.40 25.55
C GLY A 6 -21.23 -28.06 24.75
N GLN A 7 -21.22 -27.02 23.92
CA GLN A 7 -22.30 -26.71 22.97
C GLN A 7 -21.83 -26.83 21.53
N ASP A 8 -22.71 -27.33 20.66
CA ASP A 8 -22.43 -27.51 19.23
C ASP A 8 -22.78 -26.25 18.43
N TYR A 9 -21.84 -25.85 17.57
CA TYR A 9 -21.95 -24.69 16.70
C TYR A 9 -21.66 -25.06 15.23
N LEU A 10 -22.31 -24.33 14.32
CA LEU A 10 -22.03 -24.39 12.88
C LEU A 10 -21.19 -23.18 12.46
N SER A 11 -20.15 -23.41 11.66
CA SER A 11 -19.29 -22.37 11.10
C SER A 11 -18.99 -22.70 9.64
N GLY A 12 -19.12 -21.73 8.73
CA GLY A 12 -18.76 -21.90 7.33
C GLY A 12 -17.31 -21.50 7.01
N SER A 13 -16.72 -22.12 5.99
CA SER A 13 -15.47 -21.70 5.36
C SER A 13 -15.73 -21.13 3.96
N SER A 14 -14.68 -20.73 3.23
CA SER A 14 -14.78 -20.29 1.83
C SER A 14 -15.37 -21.32 0.87
N ALA A 15 -15.35 -22.61 1.25
CA ALA A 15 -15.97 -23.69 0.48
C ALA A 15 -17.47 -23.87 0.80
N CYS A 16 -18.00 -23.18 1.81
CA CYS A 16 -19.41 -23.28 2.18
C CYS A 16 -20.27 -22.38 1.28
N LYS A 17 -21.37 -22.95 0.78
CA LYS A 17 -22.38 -22.22 0.01
C LYS A 17 -23.64 -22.10 0.85
N TRP A 18 -24.21 -20.90 0.88
CA TRP A 18 -25.47 -20.60 1.53
C TRP A 18 -26.47 -20.26 0.45
N TYR A 19 -27.59 -20.97 0.45
CA TYR A 19 -28.67 -20.75 -0.48
C TYR A 19 -29.87 -20.24 0.31
N PHE A 20 -30.48 -19.15 -0.17
CA PHE A 20 -31.67 -18.58 0.44
C PHE A 20 -32.88 -19.06 -0.36
N ASN A 21 -33.73 -19.87 0.28
CA ASN A 21 -34.92 -20.46 -0.33
C ASN A 21 -34.67 -21.02 -1.74
N PRO A 22 -33.67 -21.91 -1.90
CA PRO A 22 -33.42 -22.50 -3.21
C PRO A 22 -34.66 -23.28 -3.67
N ASP A 23 -35.03 -23.11 -4.94
CA ASP A 23 -35.99 -23.99 -5.63
C ASP A 23 -35.29 -25.34 -5.85
N ILE A 24 -35.22 -26.17 -4.81
CA ILE A 24 -34.65 -27.52 -4.91
C ILE A 24 -35.81 -28.46 -5.25
N PRO A 25 -35.87 -29.00 -6.48
CA PRO A 25 -36.81 -30.06 -6.80
C PRO A 25 -36.49 -31.25 -5.89
N ASP A 26 -37.50 -31.83 -5.25
CA ASP A 26 -37.41 -33.09 -4.48
C ASP A 26 -36.75 -33.03 -3.09
N VAL A 27 -36.92 -31.93 -2.32
CA VAL A 27 -36.62 -31.94 -0.87
C VAL A 27 -37.92 -31.89 -0.06
N PRO A 28 -38.64 -33.02 0.09
CA PRO A 28 -39.89 -33.06 0.83
C PRO A 28 -39.71 -32.60 2.29
N GLU A 29 -38.52 -32.74 2.84
CA GLU A 29 -38.19 -32.39 4.22
C GLU A 29 -38.33 -30.89 4.51
N ALA A 30 -38.01 -30.02 3.54
CA ALA A 30 -38.12 -28.58 3.72
C ALA A 30 -39.60 -28.13 3.67
N GLU A 31 -40.34 -28.59 2.66
CA GLU A 31 -41.78 -28.28 2.54
C GLU A 31 -42.59 -28.88 3.70
N GLU A 32 -42.34 -30.12 4.10
CA GLU A 32 -42.98 -30.74 5.26
C GLU A 32 -42.69 -29.96 6.55
N PHE A 33 -41.46 -29.49 6.73
CA PHE A 33 -41.09 -28.66 7.86
C PHE A 33 -41.87 -27.34 7.87
N TYR A 34 -41.90 -26.61 6.76
CA TYR A 34 -42.65 -25.35 6.65
C TYR A 34 -44.16 -25.57 6.87
N ASN A 35 -44.75 -26.62 6.27
CA ASN A 35 -46.16 -26.95 6.41
C ASN A 35 -46.54 -27.36 7.83
N ARG A 36 -45.70 -28.13 8.53
CA ARG A 36 -45.95 -28.60 9.91
C ARG A 36 -46.09 -27.43 10.90
N TYR A 37 -45.38 -26.33 10.65
CA TYR A 37 -45.33 -25.17 11.54
C TYR A 37 -45.97 -23.90 10.98
N ALA A 38 -46.57 -23.96 9.79
CA ALA A 38 -47.33 -22.85 9.22
C ALA A 38 -48.39 -22.35 10.20
N GLY A 39 -48.31 -21.08 10.59
CA GLY A 39 -49.25 -20.44 11.53
C GLY A 39 -49.11 -20.85 13.00
N LYS A 40 -48.11 -21.66 13.38
CA LYS A 40 -47.86 -22.04 14.79
C LYS A 40 -46.79 -21.16 15.42
N ARG A 41 -46.98 -20.78 16.69
CA ARG A 41 -45.93 -20.17 17.50
C ARG A 41 -44.94 -21.26 17.92
N ILE A 42 -43.69 -21.15 17.50
CA ILE A 42 -42.61 -22.04 17.90
C ILE A 42 -41.80 -21.34 19.00
N GLU A 43 -41.63 -21.99 20.14
CA GLU A 43 -40.69 -21.53 21.16
C GLU A 43 -39.26 -21.91 20.75
N ILE A 44 -38.48 -20.91 20.36
CA ILE A 44 -37.07 -21.09 20.00
C ILE A 44 -36.25 -21.03 21.29
N ARG A 45 -35.65 -22.16 21.68
CA ARG A 45 -34.63 -22.17 22.72
C ARG A 45 -33.34 -21.61 22.14
N HIS A 46 -33.09 -20.34 22.41
CA HIS A 46 -31.79 -19.75 22.11
C HIS A 46 -30.74 -20.43 23.00
N GLY A 47 -29.69 -20.99 22.38
CA GLY A 47 -28.49 -21.42 23.11
C GLY A 47 -27.84 -20.24 23.84
N ALA A 48 -26.84 -20.51 24.68
CA ALA A 48 -26.02 -19.43 25.23
C ALA A 48 -25.53 -18.56 24.05
N PRO A 49 -25.49 -17.22 24.17
CA PRO A 49 -24.92 -16.39 23.13
C PRO A 49 -23.55 -16.97 22.82
N ALA A 50 -23.31 -17.29 21.54
CA ALA A 50 -21.99 -17.70 21.11
C ALA A 50 -21.00 -16.69 21.72
N PRO A 51 -19.87 -17.14 22.32
CA PRO A 51 -18.84 -16.21 22.76
C PRO A 51 -18.66 -15.24 21.61
N ALA A 52 -18.84 -13.94 21.88
CA ALA A 52 -18.86 -12.90 20.86
C ALA A 52 -17.86 -13.35 19.83
N GLN A 53 -18.34 -13.70 18.61
CA GLN A 53 -17.40 -14.04 17.57
C GLN A 53 -16.47 -12.85 17.63
N VAL A 54 -15.20 -13.10 17.98
CA VAL A 54 -14.18 -12.17 17.60
C VAL A 54 -14.41 -12.20 16.11
N ILE A 55 -15.18 -11.23 15.61
CA ILE A 55 -15.13 -10.78 14.25
C ILE A 55 -13.64 -10.49 14.22
N GLN A 56 -12.85 -11.47 13.79
CA GLN A 56 -11.51 -11.19 13.37
C GLN A 56 -11.79 -10.07 12.40
N PRO A 57 -11.34 -8.84 12.70
CA PRO A 57 -11.50 -7.76 11.74
C PRO A 57 -11.05 -8.40 10.44
N LEU A 58 -11.94 -8.46 9.43
CA LEU A 58 -11.54 -8.87 8.09
C LEU A 58 -10.16 -8.24 7.90
N PRO A 59 -9.09 -9.04 7.71
CA PRO A 59 -7.75 -8.49 7.70
C PRO A 59 -7.82 -7.27 6.76
N PRO A 60 -7.40 -6.09 7.23
CA PRO A 60 -7.64 -4.84 6.52
C PRO A 60 -7.30 -5.07 5.06
N PRO A 61 -8.17 -4.69 4.11
CA PRO A 61 -8.14 -5.17 2.73
C PRO A 61 -6.70 -5.19 2.24
N GLN A 62 -6.15 -6.40 2.13
CA GLN A 62 -4.75 -6.57 1.79
C GLN A 62 -4.61 -6.05 0.37
N GLN A 63 -3.80 -5.01 0.19
CA GLN A 63 -3.54 -4.42 -1.11
C GLN A 63 -3.15 -5.52 -2.08
N GLU A 64 -3.82 -5.58 -3.23
CA GLU A 64 -3.61 -6.61 -4.21
C GLU A 64 -2.17 -6.54 -4.74
N THR A 65 -1.54 -7.70 -4.94
CA THR A 65 -0.21 -7.78 -5.52
C THR A 65 -0.33 -7.82 -7.04
N ARG A 66 0.39 -6.92 -7.72
CA ARG A 66 0.35 -6.75 -9.18
C ARG A 66 1.77 -6.60 -9.73
N TYR A 67 1.97 -7.05 -10.96
CA TYR A 67 3.19 -6.80 -11.71
C TYR A 67 3.19 -5.39 -12.34
N LEU A 68 4.37 -4.83 -12.62
CA LEU A 68 4.53 -3.51 -13.21
C LEU A 68 3.81 -3.37 -14.54
N GLN A 69 3.88 -4.39 -15.41
CA GLN A 69 3.17 -4.35 -16.69
C GLN A 69 1.66 -4.18 -16.50
N GLU A 70 1.07 -4.84 -15.50
CA GLU A 70 -0.35 -4.67 -15.18
C GLU A 70 -0.61 -3.24 -14.67
N LEU A 71 0.20 -2.76 -13.72
CA LEU A 71 0.06 -1.41 -13.16
C LEU A 71 0.16 -0.30 -14.22
N LEU A 72 1.04 -0.48 -15.20
CA LEU A 72 1.21 0.44 -16.33
C LEU A 72 0.00 0.42 -17.28
N SER A 73 -0.76 -0.66 -17.30
CA SER A 73 -1.93 -0.83 -18.17
C SER A 73 -3.29 -0.43 -17.55
N MET A 74 -3.40 -0.33 -16.22
CA MET A 74 -4.66 0.01 -15.54
C MET A 74 -5.18 1.40 -15.91
N ASP A 75 -6.47 1.70 -15.83
CA ASP A 75 -6.92 3.09 -15.98
C ASP A 75 -6.43 3.94 -14.77
N PRO A 76 -5.80 5.12 -14.96
CA PRO A 76 -5.38 5.97 -13.84
C PRO A 76 -6.52 6.35 -12.89
N TYR A 77 -7.76 6.44 -13.38
CA TYR A 77 -8.96 6.75 -12.59
C TYR A 77 -9.53 5.54 -11.85
N GLU A 78 -9.15 4.33 -12.26
CA GLU A 78 -9.53 3.06 -11.59
C GLU A 78 -8.45 2.57 -10.62
N PHE A 79 -7.32 3.28 -10.51
CA PHE A 79 -6.23 2.86 -9.63
C PHE A 79 -6.68 2.88 -8.15
N PRO A 80 -6.47 1.80 -7.39
CA PRO A 80 -6.93 1.72 -6.00
C PRO A 80 -6.38 2.84 -5.13
N GLN A 81 -7.26 3.53 -4.38
CA GLN A 81 -6.85 4.63 -3.49
C GLN A 81 -5.89 4.18 -2.38
N ASN A 82 -6.02 2.95 -1.91
CA ASN A 82 -5.13 2.33 -0.92
C ASN A 82 -3.82 1.80 -1.54
N GLY A 83 -3.68 1.88 -2.87
CA GLY A 83 -2.52 1.43 -3.62
C GLY A 83 -2.47 -0.08 -3.88
N CYS A 84 -1.52 -0.49 -4.71
CA CYS A 84 -1.22 -1.88 -5.04
C CYS A 84 0.14 -2.29 -4.48
N ARG A 85 0.31 -3.57 -4.14
CA ARG A 85 1.61 -4.13 -3.78
C ARG A 85 2.37 -4.52 -5.05
N CYS A 86 3.65 -4.19 -5.11
CA CYS A 86 4.50 -4.58 -6.21
C CYS A 86 5.91 -4.89 -5.68
N THR A 87 6.47 -6.01 -6.11
CA THR A 87 7.83 -6.43 -5.76
C THR A 87 8.77 -6.09 -6.90
N VAL A 88 9.72 -5.19 -6.66
CA VAL A 88 10.60 -4.64 -7.68
C VAL A 88 12.05 -4.58 -7.20
N THR A 89 12.98 -4.62 -8.14
CA THR A 89 14.39 -4.30 -7.93
C THR A 89 14.69 -2.91 -8.47
N ILE A 90 15.39 -2.09 -7.70
CA ILE A 90 15.84 -0.76 -8.14
C ILE A 90 16.88 -0.95 -9.24
N ALA A 91 16.52 -0.65 -10.48
CA ALA A 91 17.38 -0.87 -11.65
C ALA A 91 18.40 0.26 -11.82
N ARG A 92 17.97 1.52 -11.65
CA ARG A 92 18.85 2.69 -11.80
C ARG A 92 18.26 3.95 -11.17
N LEU A 93 19.14 4.87 -10.79
CA LEU A 93 18.75 6.22 -10.37
C LEU A 93 18.48 7.10 -11.59
N VAL A 94 17.54 8.04 -11.48
CA VAL A 94 17.26 9.00 -12.56
C VAL A 94 18.24 10.18 -12.45
N PRO A 95 19.09 10.44 -13.46
CA PRO A 95 20.10 11.49 -13.40
C PRO A 95 19.49 12.90 -13.45
N ASN A 96 20.29 13.92 -13.10
CA ASN A 96 19.97 15.35 -13.27
C ASN A 96 18.71 15.83 -12.52
N VAL A 97 18.30 15.10 -11.49
CA VAL A 97 17.22 15.48 -10.57
C VAL A 97 17.77 15.59 -9.15
N SER A 98 17.31 16.58 -8.40
CA SER A 98 17.71 16.70 -6.99
C SER A 98 17.15 15.53 -6.17
N TRP A 99 18.02 14.83 -5.45
CA TRP A 99 17.68 13.72 -4.56
C TRP A 99 17.20 14.19 -3.16
N TRP A 100 17.15 15.51 -2.94
CA TRP A 100 16.64 16.12 -1.72
C TRP A 100 15.90 17.43 -2.03
N PHE A 101 15.15 17.91 -1.04
CA PHE A 101 14.51 19.22 -1.08
C PHE A 101 14.42 19.84 0.33
N PRO A 102 14.44 21.17 0.43
CA PRO A 102 14.17 21.88 1.67
C PRO A 102 12.66 21.88 1.95
N SER A 103 12.27 21.48 3.16
CA SER A 103 10.88 21.36 3.59
C SER A 103 10.63 22.24 4.81
N CYS A 104 9.58 23.04 4.76
CA CYS A 104 9.18 23.93 5.85
C CYS A 104 8.84 23.12 7.11
N VAL A 105 9.43 23.50 8.25
CA VAL A 105 9.16 22.84 9.55
C VAL A 105 7.71 23.05 9.98
N ARG A 106 7.10 24.20 9.63
CA ARG A 106 5.76 24.59 10.06
C ARG A 106 4.63 23.88 9.30
N CYS A 107 4.77 23.76 7.98
CA CYS A 107 3.67 23.30 7.11
C CYS A 107 4.06 22.14 6.17
N GLY A 108 5.31 21.66 6.22
CA GLY A 108 5.79 20.52 5.43
C GLY A 108 6.02 20.78 3.94
N ARG A 109 5.57 21.93 3.40
CA ARG A 109 5.72 22.29 1.99
C ARG A 109 7.17 22.59 1.62
N THR A 110 7.50 22.44 0.34
CA THR A 110 8.82 22.77 -0.21
C THR A 110 9.12 24.25 -0.04
N CYS A 111 10.34 24.57 0.40
CA CYS A 111 10.83 25.94 0.46
C CYS A 111 11.56 26.32 -0.83
N THR A 112 11.59 27.61 -1.16
CA THR A 112 12.31 28.17 -2.31
C THR A 112 13.63 28.74 -1.84
N ALA A 113 14.68 28.62 -2.66
CA ALA A 113 15.98 29.22 -2.39
C ALA A 113 15.87 30.76 -2.42
N GLU A 114 16.57 31.41 -1.50
CA GLU A 114 16.74 32.86 -1.37
C GLU A 114 18.23 33.16 -1.13
N THR A 115 18.60 34.44 -1.09
CA THR A 115 20.00 34.88 -0.92
C THR A 115 20.71 34.25 0.29
N ASP A 116 19.98 34.01 1.39
CA ASP A 116 20.53 33.46 2.65
C ASP A 116 19.70 32.25 3.14
N GLY A 117 19.54 31.25 2.27
CA GLY A 117 18.92 29.98 2.62
C GLY A 117 17.57 29.75 1.94
N TYR A 118 16.55 29.32 2.70
CA TYR A 118 15.27 28.90 2.13
C TYR A 118 14.06 29.50 2.84
N VAL A 119 13.04 29.87 2.08
CA VAL A 119 11.78 30.42 2.59
C VAL A 119 10.57 29.63 2.10
N CYS A 120 9.60 29.40 2.98
CA CYS A 120 8.33 28.81 2.60
C CYS A 120 7.39 29.87 2.03
N ARG A 121 7.04 29.77 0.73
CA ARG A 121 6.12 30.71 0.07
C ARG A 121 4.68 30.62 0.58
N SER A 122 4.27 29.49 1.16
CA SER A 122 2.90 29.31 1.66
C SER A 122 2.64 29.91 3.05
N CYS A 123 3.65 30.04 3.90
CA CYS A 123 3.46 30.55 5.28
C CYS A 123 4.52 31.57 5.75
N GLY A 124 5.46 31.95 4.88
CA GLY A 124 6.50 32.95 5.15
C GLY A 124 7.63 32.49 6.08
N SER A 125 7.60 31.26 6.59
CA SER A 125 8.61 30.77 7.54
C SER A 125 9.96 30.53 6.86
N LYS A 126 11.04 30.97 7.53
CA LYS A 126 12.43 30.65 7.18
C LYS A 126 12.97 29.39 7.87
N ASN A 127 12.17 28.73 8.71
CA ASN A 127 12.59 27.49 9.37
C ASN A 127 12.31 26.31 8.43
N TYR A 128 13.39 25.67 7.98
CA TYR A 128 13.34 24.51 7.08
C TYR A 128 14.18 23.35 7.60
N ARG A 129 13.93 22.17 7.06
CA ARG A 129 14.78 20.98 7.21
C ARG A 129 14.94 20.31 5.85
N HIS A 130 16.06 19.65 5.61
CA HIS A 130 16.22 18.83 4.41
C HIS A 130 15.37 17.57 4.51
N LYS A 131 14.86 17.11 3.36
CA LYS A 131 14.19 15.81 3.22
C LYS A 131 14.65 15.16 1.93
N TYR A 132 14.72 13.84 1.92
CA TYR A 132 14.98 13.09 0.69
C TYR A 132 13.81 13.22 -0.30
N LYS A 133 14.16 13.17 -1.59
CA LYS A 133 13.30 13.00 -2.75
C LYS A 133 13.99 11.98 -3.64
N LEU A 134 13.72 10.69 -3.42
CA LEU A 134 14.39 9.63 -4.14
C LEU A 134 13.56 9.26 -5.37
N LEU A 135 14.12 9.49 -6.57
CA LEU A 135 13.53 9.13 -7.86
C LEU A 135 14.43 8.11 -8.56
N PHE A 136 13.84 6.98 -8.93
CA PHE A 136 14.56 5.87 -9.55
C PHE A 136 13.65 5.12 -10.52
N VAL A 137 14.23 4.26 -11.33
CA VAL A 137 13.50 3.26 -12.11
C VAL A 137 13.66 1.90 -11.47
N ALA A 138 12.56 1.19 -11.37
CA ALA A 138 12.50 -0.17 -10.83
C ALA A 138 11.93 -1.14 -11.86
N SER A 139 12.29 -2.42 -11.73
CA SER A 139 11.84 -3.49 -12.61
C SER A 139 11.42 -4.75 -11.83
N ASP A 140 10.49 -5.52 -12.36
CA ASP A 140 10.01 -6.81 -11.82
C ASP A 140 10.02 -7.95 -12.87
N ALA A 141 10.92 -7.86 -13.85
CA ALA A 141 11.00 -8.71 -15.04
C ALA A 141 9.88 -8.51 -16.07
N THR A 142 8.74 -7.92 -15.70
CA THR A 142 7.64 -7.67 -16.66
C THR A 142 7.76 -6.31 -17.35
N ALA A 143 8.23 -5.29 -16.64
CA ALA A 143 8.42 -3.95 -17.17
C ALA A 143 9.44 -3.15 -16.35
N GLU A 144 9.68 -1.90 -16.76
CA GLU A 144 10.35 -0.87 -15.97
C GLU A 144 9.41 0.30 -15.73
N ALA A 145 9.47 0.92 -14.55
CA ALA A 145 8.71 2.13 -14.26
C ALA A 145 9.46 3.09 -13.33
N GLU A 146 9.20 4.38 -13.49
CA GLU A 146 9.68 5.41 -12.57
C GLU A 146 8.91 5.37 -11.25
N MET A 147 9.64 5.44 -10.14
CA MET A 147 9.09 5.46 -8.80
C MET A 147 9.71 6.59 -8.00
N ILE A 148 8.88 7.27 -7.20
CA ILE A 148 9.31 8.36 -6.34
C ILE A 148 8.87 8.16 -4.90
N CYS A 149 9.75 8.46 -3.96
CA CYS A 149 9.43 8.50 -2.53
C CYS A 149 10.13 9.67 -1.82
N PHE A 150 9.59 10.05 -0.66
CA PHE A 150 10.00 11.27 0.04
C PHE A 150 10.29 11.03 1.52
N GLY A 151 11.14 11.90 2.08
CA GLY A 151 11.34 12.02 3.52
C GLY A 151 11.73 10.71 4.17
N GLN A 152 10.92 10.26 5.12
CA GLN A 152 11.22 9.07 5.93
C GLN A 152 11.29 7.80 5.09
N LEU A 153 10.40 7.59 4.11
CA LEU A 153 10.43 6.38 3.28
C LEU A 153 11.76 6.25 2.52
N ALA A 154 12.19 7.34 1.89
CA ALA A 154 13.49 7.39 1.22
C ALA A 154 14.66 7.21 2.22
N GLN A 155 14.57 7.81 3.42
CA GLN A 155 15.56 7.58 4.48
C GLN A 155 15.66 6.10 4.89
N HIS A 156 14.54 5.37 4.94
CA HIS A 156 14.55 3.93 5.25
C HIS A 156 15.23 3.11 4.15
N ILE A 157 15.05 3.49 2.87
CA ILE A 157 15.72 2.83 1.75
C ILE A 157 17.23 3.10 1.78
N ILE A 158 17.63 4.36 2.03
CA ILE A 158 19.03 4.81 2.01
C ILE A 158 19.78 4.39 3.29
N GLY A 159 19.07 4.25 4.41
CA GLY A 159 19.63 3.83 5.70
C GLY A 159 20.38 4.94 6.47
N LYS A 160 20.42 6.18 5.97
CA LYS A 160 21.10 7.31 6.62
C LYS A 160 20.27 8.59 6.64
N PRO A 161 20.36 9.42 7.70
CA PRO A 161 19.74 10.75 7.72
C PRO A 161 20.25 11.64 6.59
N VAL A 162 19.34 12.43 5.98
CA VAL A 162 19.64 13.30 4.84
C VAL A 162 20.76 14.31 5.13
N ASP A 163 20.82 14.88 6.33
CA ASP A 163 21.85 15.85 6.70
C ASP A 163 23.24 15.22 6.80
N GLN A 164 23.34 13.91 7.07
CA GLN A 164 24.62 13.20 7.05
C GLN A 164 25.09 12.98 5.61
N VAL A 165 24.19 12.57 4.72
CA VAL A 165 24.51 12.36 3.29
C VAL A 165 24.83 13.69 2.59
N LEU A 166 24.17 14.78 2.95
CA LEU A 166 24.50 16.12 2.43
C LEU A 166 25.93 16.56 2.75
N ARG A 167 26.51 16.11 3.86
CA ARG A 167 27.90 16.45 4.26
C ARG A 167 28.95 15.67 3.49
N THR A 168 28.57 14.57 2.81
CA THR A 168 29.50 13.72 2.07
C THR A 168 29.51 14.01 0.56
N VAL A 169 28.65 14.93 0.09
CA VAL A 169 28.52 15.29 -1.33
C VAL A 169 29.81 15.91 -1.85
N ARG A 170 30.36 15.34 -2.92
CA ARG A 170 31.45 15.93 -3.71
C ARG A 170 30.89 16.61 -4.95
N ARG A 171 31.55 17.68 -5.42
CA ARG A 171 31.06 18.51 -6.54
C ARG A 171 30.88 17.74 -7.85
N ASP A 172 31.68 16.70 -8.06
CA ASP A 172 31.73 15.95 -9.32
C ASP A 172 30.94 14.63 -9.27
N GLU A 173 30.37 14.28 -8.10
CA GLU A 173 29.58 13.06 -7.93
C GLU A 173 28.08 13.35 -8.18
N GLN A 174 27.49 12.63 -9.13
CA GLN A 174 26.06 12.77 -9.43
C GLN A 174 25.19 12.30 -8.26
N PHE A 175 25.61 11.22 -7.59
CA PHE A 175 24.96 10.68 -6.40
C PHE A 175 26.01 10.32 -5.34
N PRO A 176 25.81 10.70 -4.07
CA PRO A 176 26.61 10.20 -2.96
C PRO A 176 26.60 8.66 -2.89
N PRO A 177 27.68 8.02 -2.39
CA PRO A 177 27.77 6.56 -2.31
C PRO A 177 26.59 5.87 -1.62
N ASP A 178 26.05 6.51 -0.57
CA ASP A 178 24.89 6.01 0.17
C ASP A 178 23.62 5.94 -0.68
N ILE A 179 23.46 6.87 -1.62
CA ILE A 179 22.33 6.90 -2.56
C ILE A 179 22.59 5.95 -3.72
N ALA A 180 23.80 5.94 -4.27
CA ALA A 180 24.19 5.01 -5.33
C ALA A 180 24.03 3.54 -4.88
N GLY A 181 24.27 3.25 -3.61
CA GLY A 181 24.18 1.91 -3.01
C GLY A 181 22.78 1.30 -2.96
N VAL A 182 21.71 2.06 -3.27
CA VAL A 182 20.34 1.55 -3.31
C VAL A 182 20.02 0.81 -4.61
N VAL A 183 20.83 0.98 -5.66
CA VAL A 183 20.70 0.22 -6.91
C VAL A 183 20.90 -1.27 -6.61
N SER A 184 20.18 -2.12 -7.36
CA SER A 184 20.12 -3.57 -7.18
C SER A 184 19.44 -4.03 -5.88
N GLN A 185 18.90 -3.12 -5.06
CA GLN A 185 18.13 -3.51 -3.88
C GLN A 185 16.69 -3.86 -4.28
N LYS A 186 16.18 -4.96 -3.73
CA LYS A 186 14.83 -5.46 -3.98
C LYS A 186 13.90 -5.22 -2.80
N TYR A 187 12.69 -4.77 -3.12
CA TYR A 187 11.66 -4.43 -2.15
C TYR A 187 10.28 -4.86 -2.61
N THR A 188 9.37 -5.00 -1.64
CA THR A 188 7.93 -4.96 -1.92
C THR A 188 7.40 -3.62 -1.41
N PHE A 189 6.83 -2.83 -2.32
CA PHE A 189 6.27 -1.52 -2.03
C PHE A 189 4.75 -1.53 -2.15
N VAL A 190 4.10 -0.57 -1.46
CA VAL A 190 2.76 -0.12 -1.83
C VAL A 190 2.88 1.11 -2.72
N LEU A 191 2.27 1.06 -3.89
CA LEU A 191 2.34 2.07 -4.93
C LEU A 191 0.98 2.72 -5.17
N THR A 192 0.97 4.03 -5.41
CA THR A 192 -0.13 4.76 -6.06
C THR A 192 0.38 5.48 -7.29
N ILE A 193 -0.53 5.97 -8.13
CA ILE A 193 -0.17 6.79 -9.29
C ILE A 193 0.20 8.22 -8.86
N THR A 194 1.23 8.79 -9.49
CA THR A 194 1.55 10.22 -9.34
C THR A 194 0.58 11.10 -10.12
N ASN A 195 0.35 12.33 -9.65
CA ASN A 195 -0.50 13.30 -10.36
C ASN A 195 -0.08 13.53 -11.82
N GLN A 196 1.21 13.46 -12.13
CA GLN A 196 1.71 13.67 -13.50
C GLN A 196 1.23 12.59 -14.47
N SER A 197 1.07 11.35 -13.99
CA SER A 197 0.65 10.21 -14.79
C SER A 197 -0.80 10.28 -15.30
N PHE A 198 -1.61 11.21 -14.77
CA PHE A 198 -2.93 11.51 -15.33
C PHE A 198 -2.85 12.29 -16.64
N TYR A 199 -1.73 12.97 -16.89
CA TYR A 199 -1.53 13.87 -18.03
C TYR A 199 -0.45 13.39 -19.00
N THR A 200 0.37 12.40 -18.61
CA THR A 200 1.48 11.88 -19.41
C THR A 200 1.29 10.41 -19.76
N ARG A 201 1.73 10.01 -20.96
CA ARG A 201 1.77 8.59 -21.35
C ARG A 201 2.74 7.78 -20.49
N ASN A 202 3.88 8.38 -20.13
CA ASN A 202 4.83 7.76 -19.22
C ASN A 202 4.29 7.88 -17.80
N ARG A 203 3.95 6.75 -17.20
CA ARG A 203 3.45 6.68 -15.85
C ARG A 203 4.58 6.55 -14.86
N SER A 204 4.43 7.23 -13.73
CA SER A 204 5.29 7.11 -12.56
C SER A 204 4.45 6.82 -11.32
N PHE A 205 5.05 6.09 -10.39
CA PHE A 205 4.38 5.65 -9.17
C PHE A 205 4.95 6.35 -7.94
N MET A 206 4.08 6.69 -7.00
CA MET A 206 4.45 7.16 -5.67
C MET A 206 4.49 5.97 -4.72
N ILE A 207 5.60 5.83 -3.98
CA ILE A 207 5.72 4.81 -2.94
C ILE A 207 5.10 5.34 -1.65
N ASN A 208 4.09 4.63 -1.16
CA ASN A 208 3.38 4.97 0.08
C ASN A 208 3.93 4.24 1.30
N SER A 209 4.44 3.02 1.10
CA SER A 209 5.06 2.24 2.18
C SER A 209 5.98 1.14 1.66
N ILE A 210 6.84 0.65 2.55
CA ILE A 210 7.72 -0.50 2.34
C ILE A 210 7.14 -1.68 3.11
N ILE A 211 6.78 -2.75 2.41
CA ILE A 211 6.25 -3.98 2.99
C ILE A 211 7.37 -4.95 3.35
N ALA A 212 8.37 -5.06 2.47
CA ALA A 212 9.51 -5.95 2.68
C ALA A 212 10.77 -5.42 1.98
N SER A 213 11.93 -5.74 2.55
CA SER A 213 13.26 -5.53 1.98
C SER A 213 13.93 -6.89 1.84
N TYR A 214 14.42 -7.22 0.65
CA TYR A 214 15.03 -8.53 0.36
C TYR A 214 16.55 -8.43 0.19
N GLY A 215 17.11 -7.23 0.20
CA GLY A 215 18.54 -7.00 -0.03
C GLY A 215 18.90 -6.93 -1.51
N ARG A 216 20.18 -7.19 -1.82
CA ARG A 216 20.75 -7.05 -3.16
C ARG A 216 20.42 -8.25 -4.05
N GLN A 217 20.07 -8.01 -5.30
CA GLN A 217 19.93 -9.02 -6.36
C GLN A 217 20.88 -8.75 -7.53
#